data_AF-A0A428P9R4-F1
#
_entry.id   AF-A0A428P9R4-F1
#
_cell.length_a   1.000
_cell.length_b   1.000
_cell.length_c   1.000
_cell.angle_alpha   90.00
_cell.angle_beta   90.00
_cell.angle_gamma   90.00
#
_symmetry.space_group_name_H-M   'P 1'
#
loop_
_entity.id
_entity.type
_entity.pdbx_description
1 polymer ?
#
loop_
_entity_poly.entity_id
_entity_poly.type
_entity_poly.pdbx_seq_one_letter_code
_entity_poly.pdbx_strand_id
1 'polypeptide(L)'
;MSAEYLHPLDPATADEIQRATDMIKKLFSPVELHFKAAGLDEPPKKELVRYLDAEHKGLPLPLLPRCIFAIWYIKRTPRLFEAVIDVTNGKIVQHQELPRDFHGPVDRTELSEAANVVMAHPDVDKEFARLGLDKSQIVLDPWDYGVDGTDTQARMTQVSTLNTSILVSMP
;
A
#
# COMPACT_ATOMS: atom_id res chain seq x y z
N MET A 1 -7.14 -23.64 -25.94
CA MET A 1 -6.68 -22.32 -25.50
C MET A 1 -5.19 -22.46 -25.23
N SER A 2 -4.34 -21.81 -26.01
CA SER A 2 -2.92 -21.72 -25.68
C SER A 2 -2.82 -21.09 -24.30
N ALA A 3 -2.07 -21.70 -23.39
CA ALA A 3 -1.72 -21.03 -22.14
C ALA A 3 -1.11 -19.67 -22.52
N GLU A 4 -1.69 -18.60 -21.98
CA GLU A 4 -1.18 -17.25 -22.19
C GLU A 4 0.26 -17.23 -21.68
N TYR A 5 1.21 -16.90 -22.55
CA TYR A 5 2.61 -16.80 -22.15
C TYR A 5 2.74 -15.62 -21.20
N LEU A 6 2.97 -15.92 -19.92
CA LEU A 6 3.17 -14.91 -18.89
C LEU A 6 4.67 -14.71 -18.70
N HIS A 7 5.18 -13.58 -19.18
CA HIS A 7 6.58 -13.23 -19.06
C HIS A 7 6.93 -12.97 -17.57
N PRO A 8 8.13 -13.32 -17.09
CA PRO A 8 8.50 -13.13 -15.68
C PRO A 8 8.47 -11.68 -15.19
N LEU A 9 8.49 -10.71 -16.10
CA LEU A 9 8.35 -9.27 -15.82
C LEU A 9 6.94 -8.71 -16.05
N ASP A 10 5.99 -9.53 -16.47
CA ASP A 10 4.61 -9.06 -16.61
C ASP A 10 4.05 -8.69 -15.25
N PRO A 11 3.29 -7.58 -15.13
CA PRO A 11 2.66 -7.19 -13.87
C PRO A 11 1.91 -8.33 -13.20
N ALA A 12 1.81 -8.27 -11.88
CA ALA A 12 1.02 -9.25 -11.13
C ALA A 12 -0.43 -9.28 -11.64
N THR A 13 -0.93 -10.49 -11.91
CA THR A 13 -2.33 -10.68 -12.31
C THR A 13 -3.24 -10.56 -11.08
N ALA A 14 -4.54 -10.32 -11.31
CA ALA A 14 -5.54 -10.28 -10.24
C ALA A 14 -5.55 -11.60 -9.43
N ASP A 15 -5.43 -12.74 -10.10
CA ASP A 15 -5.42 -14.05 -9.44
C ASP A 15 -4.17 -14.27 -8.58
N GLU A 16 -3.02 -13.76 -9.00
CA GLU A 16 -1.79 -13.82 -8.20
C GLU A 16 -1.88 -12.98 -6.94
N ILE A 17 -2.39 -11.75 -7.06
CA ILE A 17 -2.63 -10.86 -5.93
C ILE A 17 -3.66 -11.49 -4.97
N GLN A 18 -4.73 -12.08 -5.50
CA GLN A 18 -5.74 -12.76 -4.69
C GLN A 18 -5.13 -13.95 -3.92
N ARG A 19 -4.36 -14.82 -4.59
CA ARG A 19 -3.68 -15.95 -3.91
C ARG A 19 -2.72 -15.48 -2.83
N ALA A 20 -1.90 -14.46 -3.11
CA ALA A 20 -0.96 -13.92 -2.15
C ALA A 20 -1.68 -13.33 -0.92
N THR A 21 -2.70 -12.49 -1.14
CA THR A 21 -3.46 -11.87 -0.05
C THR A 21 -4.25 -12.89 0.77
N ASP A 22 -4.77 -13.97 0.17
CA ASP A 22 -5.47 -15.03 0.90
C ASP A 22 -4.53 -15.86 1.78
N MET A 23 -3.29 -16.11 1.32
CA MET A 23 -2.26 -16.74 2.15
C MET A 23 -1.93 -15.87 3.37
N ILE A 24 -1.80 -14.56 3.18
CA ILE A 24 -1.55 -13.61 4.27
C ILE A 24 -2.75 -13.58 5.23
N LYS A 25 -3.99 -13.43 4.73
CA LYS A 25 -5.20 -13.45 5.58
C LYS A 25 -5.31 -14.72 6.40
N LYS A 26 -4.95 -15.88 5.81
CA LYS A 26 -4.95 -17.16 6.53
C LYS A 26 -3.92 -17.19 7.67
N LEU A 27 -2.74 -16.58 7.46
CA LEU A 27 -1.70 -16.49 8.49
C LEU A 27 -2.12 -15.62 9.68
N PHE A 28 -2.91 -14.56 9.43
CA PHE A 28 -3.33 -13.60 10.45
C PHE A 28 -4.74 -13.84 11.00
N SER A 29 -5.50 -14.80 10.46
CA SER A 29 -6.87 -15.06 10.88
C SER A 29 -6.97 -15.31 12.40
N PRO A 30 -7.92 -14.68 13.12
CA PRO A 30 -9.07 -13.90 12.61
C PRO A 30 -8.86 -12.38 12.55
N VAL A 31 -7.61 -11.90 12.55
CA VAL A 31 -7.29 -10.46 12.59
C VAL A 31 -7.66 -9.78 11.27
N GLU A 32 -8.29 -8.61 11.38
CA GLU A 32 -8.58 -7.77 10.21
C GLU A 32 -7.33 -7.02 9.73
N LEU A 33 -7.07 -7.09 8.42
CA LEU A 33 -5.93 -6.46 7.78
C LEU A 33 -6.37 -5.30 6.87
N HIS A 34 -5.47 -4.34 6.67
CA HIS A 34 -5.59 -3.27 5.68
C HIS A 34 -4.40 -3.35 4.71
N PHE A 35 -4.62 -3.91 3.53
CA PHE A 35 -3.60 -4.01 2.48
C PHE A 35 -3.34 -2.65 1.84
N LYS A 36 -2.06 -2.31 1.67
CA LYS A 36 -1.60 -1.00 1.18
C LYS A 36 -1.11 -1.07 -0.26
N ALA A 37 -0.35 -2.12 -0.56
CA ALA A 37 0.07 -2.42 -1.92
C ALA A 37 0.33 -3.93 -2.06
N ALA A 38 0.15 -4.43 -3.28
CA ALA A 38 0.59 -5.76 -3.68
C ALA A 38 0.99 -5.71 -5.17
N GLY A 39 2.07 -6.39 -5.53
CA GLY A 39 2.59 -6.36 -6.90
C GLY A 39 3.64 -7.44 -7.13
N LEU A 40 4.11 -7.56 -8.37
CA LEU A 40 5.17 -8.49 -8.74
C LEU A 40 6.44 -8.12 -7.95
N ASP A 41 7.00 -9.09 -7.24
CA ASP A 41 8.38 -9.04 -6.79
C ASP A 41 9.24 -9.59 -7.94
N GLU A 42 10.00 -8.70 -8.58
CA GLU A 42 10.75 -9.06 -9.79
C GLU A 42 11.79 -10.15 -9.50
N PRO A 43 12.00 -11.11 -10.43
CA PRO A 43 12.97 -12.17 -10.22
C PRO A 43 14.38 -11.61 -9.99
N PRO A 44 15.24 -12.30 -9.20
CA PRO A 44 16.61 -11.88 -8.99
C PRO A 44 17.34 -11.67 -10.32
N LYS A 45 18.00 -10.51 -10.48
CA LYS A 45 18.67 -10.11 -11.74
C LYS A 45 19.55 -11.22 -12.34
N LYS A 46 20.28 -11.98 -11.50
CA LYS A 46 21.15 -13.08 -11.96
C LYS A 46 20.37 -14.21 -12.64
N GLU A 47 19.17 -14.49 -12.17
CA GLU A 47 18.31 -15.55 -12.71
C GLU A 47 17.54 -15.04 -13.93
N LEU A 48 17.04 -13.80 -13.86
CA LEU A 48 16.38 -13.14 -14.97
C LEU A 48 17.29 -13.00 -16.20
N VAL A 49 18.57 -12.64 -16.03
CA VAL A 49 19.52 -12.57 -17.16
C VAL A 49 19.65 -13.92 -17.85
N ARG A 50 19.70 -15.03 -17.10
CA ARG A 50 19.77 -16.38 -17.69
C ARG A 50 18.50 -16.73 -18.46
N TYR A 51 17.35 -16.30 -17.94
CA TYR A 51 16.07 -16.44 -18.63
C TYR A 51 16.05 -15.68 -19.95
N LEU A 52 16.40 -14.39 -19.93
CA LEU A 52 16.42 -13.54 -21.11
C LEU A 52 17.45 -14.02 -22.15
N ASP A 53 18.60 -14.51 -21.72
CA ASP A 53 19.59 -15.12 -22.62
C ASP A 53 19.05 -16.38 -23.30
N ALA A 54 18.29 -17.21 -22.58
CA ALA A 54 17.66 -18.40 -23.15
C ALA A 54 16.53 -18.01 -24.11
N GLU A 55 15.69 -17.04 -23.72
CA GLU A 55 14.61 -16.50 -24.54
C GLU A 55 15.13 -15.93 -25.87
N HIS A 56 16.14 -15.06 -25.83
CA HIS A 56 16.75 -14.48 -27.02
C HIS A 56 17.39 -15.52 -27.96
N LYS A 57 17.84 -16.66 -27.42
CA LYS A 57 18.46 -17.74 -28.20
C LYS A 57 17.47 -18.82 -28.64
N GLY A 58 16.18 -18.70 -28.28
CA GLY A 58 15.19 -19.74 -28.52
C GLY A 58 15.50 -21.06 -27.80
N LEU A 59 16.22 -20.99 -26.69
CA LEU A 59 16.57 -22.14 -25.85
C LEU A 59 15.44 -22.42 -24.85
N PRO A 60 15.41 -23.63 -24.24
CA PRO A 60 14.48 -23.91 -23.15
C PRO A 60 14.58 -22.88 -22.03
N LEU A 61 13.44 -22.29 -21.67
CA LEU A 61 13.38 -21.22 -20.67
C LEU A 61 13.57 -21.80 -19.26
N PRO A 62 14.50 -21.24 -18.45
CA PRO A 62 14.58 -21.53 -17.03
C PRO A 62 13.24 -21.26 -16.33
N LEU A 63 12.89 -22.07 -15.35
CA LEU A 63 11.71 -21.80 -14.52
C LEU A 63 12.05 -20.68 -13.53
N LEU A 64 11.28 -19.59 -13.59
CA LEU A 64 11.29 -18.51 -12.60
C LEU A 64 9.96 -18.51 -11.85
N PRO A 65 9.95 -18.74 -10.53
CA PRO A 65 8.75 -18.56 -9.73
C PRO A 65 8.25 -17.12 -9.82
N ARG A 66 6.92 -16.95 -9.83
CA ARG A 66 6.30 -15.64 -9.69
C ARG A 66 6.07 -15.35 -8.23
N CYS A 67 6.66 -14.27 -7.77
CA CYS A 67 6.59 -13.82 -6.38
C CYS A 67 5.77 -12.52 -6.31
N ILE A 68 5.00 -12.37 -5.24
CA ILE A 68 4.18 -11.19 -4.97
C ILE A 68 4.70 -10.52 -3.71
N PHE A 69 5.17 -9.30 -3.83
CA PHE A 69 5.41 -8.42 -2.69
C PHE A 69 4.08 -7.86 -2.21
N ALA A 70 3.86 -7.82 -0.90
CA ALA A 70 2.69 -7.20 -0.29
C ALA A 70 3.06 -6.48 1.00
N ILE A 71 2.39 -5.36 1.27
CA ILE A 71 2.54 -4.56 2.49
C ILE A 71 1.15 -4.24 3.07
N TRP A 72 0.98 -4.39 4.38
CA TRP A 72 -0.31 -4.24 5.06
C TRP A 72 -0.17 -3.80 6.52
N TYR A 73 -1.25 -3.20 7.05
CA TYR A 73 -1.42 -2.99 8.48
C TYR A 73 -2.36 -4.02 9.10
N ILE A 74 -2.24 -4.25 10.41
CA ILE A 74 -3.39 -4.70 11.20
C ILE A 74 -4.32 -3.50 11.42
N LYS A 75 -5.61 -3.63 11.07
CA LYS A 75 -6.57 -2.52 11.17
C LYS A 75 -6.56 -1.88 12.57
N ARG A 76 -6.63 -0.54 12.61
CA ARG A 76 -6.66 0.26 13.84
C ARG A 76 -5.42 0.10 14.73
N THR A 77 -4.27 -0.27 14.14
CA THR A 77 -2.99 -0.32 14.84
C THR A 77 -1.87 0.22 13.95
N PRO A 78 -0.76 0.72 14.51
CA PRO A 78 0.41 1.13 13.74
C PRO A 78 1.30 -0.05 13.31
N ARG A 79 0.79 -1.30 13.36
CA ARG A 79 1.58 -2.50 13.05
C ARG A 79 1.62 -2.75 11.54
N LEU A 80 2.72 -2.36 10.93
CA LEU A 80 3.00 -2.52 9.51
C LEU A 80 3.79 -3.81 9.26
N PHE A 81 3.43 -4.54 8.22
CA PHE A 81 4.07 -5.78 7.82
C PHE A 81 4.31 -5.77 6.32
N GLU A 82 5.35 -6.48 5.90
CA GLU A 82 5.61 -6.80 4.52
C GLU A 82 5.94 -8.28 4.34
N ALA A 83 5.69 -8.80 3.14
CA ALA A 83 6.06 -10.16 2.76
C ALA A 83 6.29 -10.30 1.26
N VAL A 84 7.06 -11.32 0.92
CA VAL A 84 7.21 -11.84 -0.44
C VAL A 84 6.61 -13.25 -0.47
N ILE A 85 5.67 -13.47 -1.38
CA ILE A 85 4.89 -14.71 -1.50
C ILE A 85 5.16 -15.33 -2.86
N ASP A 86 5.77 -16.51 -2.88
CA ASP A 86 5.89 -17.34 -4.06
C ASP A 86 4.52 -17.98 -4.36
N VAL A 87 3.79 -17.41 -5.31
CA VAL A 87 2.46 -17.88 -5.70
C VAL A 87 2.51 -19.04 -6.68
N THR A 88 3.68 -19.33 -7.26
CA THR A 88 3.91 -20.52 -8.10
C THR A 88 4.00 -21.78 -7.23
N ASN A 89 4.75 -21.71 -6.13
CA ASN A 89 4.99 -22.84 -5.24
C ASN A 89 4.13 -22.81 -3.96
N GLY A 90 3.35 -21.74 -3.74
CA GLY A 90 2.45 -21.59 -2.60
C GLY A 90 3.18 -21.42 -1.26
N LYS A 91 4.25 -20.61 -1.23
CA LYS A 91 5.10 -20.43 -0.04
C LYS A 91 5.30 -18.97 0.30
N ILE A 92 5.38 -18.66 1.59
CA ILE A 92 5.82 -17.35 2.08
C ILE A 92 7.35 -17.40 2.13
N VAL A 93 8.00 -16.59 1.30
CA VAL A 93 9.46 -16.55 1.15
C VAL A 93 10.08 -15.67 2.21
N GLN A 94 9.48 -14.50 2.45
CA GLN A 94 9.87 -13.54 3.46
C GLN A 94 8.60 -12.97 4.11
N HIS A 95 8.68 -12.70 5.41
CA HIS A 95 7.64 -12.01 6.15
C HIS A 95 8.26 -11.33 7.38
N GLN A 96 7.97 -10.05 7.56
CA GLN A 96 8.46 -9.29 8.72
C GLN A 96 7.47 -8.22 9.17
N GLU A 97 7.43 -7.95 10.47
CA GLU A 97 6.85 -6.73 11.02
C GLU A 97 7.90 -5.61 10.92
N LEU A 98 7.51 -4.46 10.37
CA LEU A 98 8.37 -3.30 10.26
C LEU A 98 8.40 -2.48 11.56
N PRO A 99 9.51 -1.77 11.83
CA PRO A 99 9.60 -0.83 12.94
C PRO A 99 8.50 0.25 12.93
N ARG A 100 8.25 0.88 14.09
CA ARG A 100 7.11 1.80 14.28
C ARG A 100 7.24 3.14 13.55
N ASP A 101 8.47 3.49 13.20
CA ASP A 101 8.87 4.66 12.40
C ASP A 101 8.78 4.39 10.88
N PHE A 102 8.36 3.20 10.45
CA PHE A 102 8.06 2.90 9.05
C PHE A 102 6.56 3.07 8.76
N HIS A 103 6.25 3.67 7.61
CA HIS A 103 4.88 3.94 7.20
C HIS A 103 4.63 3.42 5.78
N GLY A 104 3.51 2.71 5.59
CA GLY A 104 3.08 2.26 4.28
C GLY A 104 2.59 3.43 3.42
N PRO A 105 2.48 3.26 2.10
CA PRO A 105 1.94 4.31 1.22
C PRO A 105 0.54 4.70 1.65
N VAL A 106 0.14 5.96 1.48
CA VAL A 106 -1.25 6.37 1.70
C VAL A 106 -2.16 5.75 0.64
N ASP A 107 -3.39 5.41 1.03
CA ASP A 107 -4.41 4.95 0.09
C ASP A 107 -5.64 5.85 0.09
N ARG A 108 -6.47 5.68 -0.93
CA ARG A 108 -7.66 6.51 -1.12
C ARG A 108 -8.69 6.36 0.01
N THR A 109 -8.78 5.19 0.64
CA THR A 109 -9.70 4.96 1.76
C THR A 109 -9.27 5.81 2.95
N GLU A 110 -8.01 5.75 3.34
CA GLU A 110 -7.45 6.54 4.45
C GLU A 110 -7.57 8.04 4.19
N LEU A 111 -7.21 8.50 2.98
CA LEU A 111 -7.28 9.92 2.62
C LEU A 111 -8.74 10.43 2.65
N SER A 112 -9.70 9.61 2.21
CA SER A 112 -11.13 9.95 2.27
C SER A 112 -11.64 9.98 3.70
N GLU A 113 -11.22 9.02 4.53
CA GLU A 113 -11.55 8.99 5.96
C GLU A 113 -11.01 10.22 6.69
N ALA A 114 -9.75 10.59 6.44
CA ALA A 114 -9.14 11.79 7.00
C ALA A 114 -9.92 13.05 6.62
N ALA A 115 -10.24 13.23 5.33
CA ALA A 115 -11.03 14.36 4.86
C ALA A 115 -12.41 14.42 5.53
N ASN A 116 -13.09 13.29 5.69
CA ASN A 116 -14.39 13.23 6.38
C ASN A 116 -14.27 13.59 7.87
N VAL A 117 -13.22 13.14 8.55
CA VAL A 117 -12.96 13.50 9.95
C VAL A 117 -12.74 15.00 10.10
N VAL A 118 -11.96 15.62 9.21
CA VAL A 118 -11.72 17.07 9.21
C VAL A 118 -13.03 17.83 8.96
N MET A 119 -13.81 17.44 7.95
CA MET A 119 -15.09 18.10 7.67
C MET A 119 -16.10 17.95 8.80
N ALA A 120 -16.02 16.90 9.62
CA ALA A 120 -16.92 16.71 10.75
C ALA A 120 -16.44 17.43 12.03
N HIS A 121 -15.24 18.01 12.03
CA HIS A 121 -14.63 18.54 13.25
C HIS A 121 -15.19 19.93 13.62
N PRO A 122 -15.66 20.13 14.87
CA PRO A 122 -16.31 21.38 15.27
C PRO A 122 -15.38 22.60 15.22
N ASP A 123 -14.07 22.42 15.42
CA ASP A 123 -13.12 23.53 15.30
C ASP A 123 -12.91 23.96 13.85
N VAL A 124 -13.09 23.05 12.88
CA VAL A 124 -13.07 23.40 11.45
C VAL A 124 -14.29 24.24 11.09
N ASP A 125 -15.46 23.91 11.63
CA ASP A 125 -16.67 24.74 11.47
C ASP A 125 -16.51 26.14 12.07
N LYS A 126 -15.83 26.27 13.23
CA LYS A 126 -15.50 27.58 13.82
C LYS A 126 -14.59 28.40 12.91
N GLU A 127 -13.58 27.78 12.30
CA GLU A 127 -12.69 28.47 11.37
C GLU A 127 -13.40 28.89 10.09
N PHE A 128 -14.29 28.06 9.54
CA PHE A 128 -15.13 28.46 8.40
C PHE A 128 -16.04 29.65 8.76
N ALA A 129 -16.67 29.65 9.93
CA ALA A 129 -17.46 30.78 10.40
C ALA A 129 -16.62 32.05 10.59
N ARG A 130 -15.42 31.92 11.19
CA ARG A 130 -14.48 33.03 11.38
C ARG A 130 -14.02 33.65 10.05
N LEU A 131 -13.84 32.81 9.03
CA LEU A 131 -13.41 33.23 7.69
C LEU A 131 -14.58 33.62 6.77
N GLY A 132 -15.83 33.42 7.21
CA GLY A 132 -17.02 33.67 6.39
C GLY A 132 -17.16 32.74 5.19
N LEU A 133 -16.65 31.51 5.30
CA LEU A 133 -16.66 30.51 4.22
C LEU A 133 -17.87 29.57 4.36
N ASP A 134 -18.51 29.26 3.24
CA ASP A 134 -19.51 28.21 3.17
C ASP A 134 -18.81 26.85 2.94
N LYS A 135 -19.10 25.91 3.83
CA LYS A 135 -18.63 24.52 3.79
C LYS A 135 -18.92 23.83 2.45
N SER A 136 -20.02 24.20 1.77
CA SER A 136 -20.39 23.62 0.47
C SER A 136 -19.39 23.95 -0.65
N GLN A 137 -18.57 24.98 -0.47
CA GLN A 137 -17.59 25.46 -1.45
C GLN A 137 -16.17 24.98 -1.14
N ILE A 138 -16.00 24.22 -0.06
CA ILE A 138 -14.69 23.77 0.39
C ILE A 138 -14.35 22.43 -0.25
N VAL A 139 -13.19 22.39 -0.91
CA VAL A 139 -12.55 21.17 -1.39
C VAL A 139 -11.35 20.88 -0.50
N LEU A 140 -11.34 19.67 0.07
CA LEU A 140 -10.22 19.17 0.84
C LEU A 140 -9.27 18.37 -0.03
N ASP A 141 -7.98 18.54 0.25
CA ASP A 141 -6.88 17.84 -0.38
C ASP A 141 -6.01 17.21 0.72
N PRO A 142 -6.31 15.95 1.12
CA PRO A 142 -5.55 15.22 2.11
C PRO A 142 -4.23 14.69 1.54
N TRP A 143 -3.14 14.92 2.26
CA TRP A 143 -1.77 14.50 1.94
C TRP A 143 -1.18 13.72 3.11
N ASP A 144 -0.26 12.81 2.81
CA ASP A 144 0.64 12.30 3.84
C ASP A 144 1.42 13.46 4.49
N TYR A 145 1.65 13.37 5.79
CA TYR A 145 2.26 14.47 6.54
C TYR A 145 3.75 14.66 6.21
N GLY A 146 4.43 13.65 5.69
CA GLY A 146 5.88 13.63 5.61
C GLY A 146 6.51 13.50 7.00
N VAL A 147 7.52 14.31 7.29
CA VAL A 147 8.26 14.32 8.57
C VAL A 147 8.49 15.77 9.01
N ASP A 148 8.13 16.09 10.25
CA ASP A 148 8.38 17.39 10.89
C ASP A 148 9.09 17.18 12.23
N GLY A 149 10.39 16.87 12.15
CA GLY A 149 11.24 16.61 13.32
C GLY A 149 11.15 15.18 13.87
N THR A 150 11.82 14.94 15.00
CA THR A 150 11.90 13.62 15.62
C THR A 150 10.64 13.24 16.40
N ASP A 151 9.76 14.20 16.68
CA ASP A 151 8.57 14.00 17.50
C ASP A 151 7.39 13.46 16.67
N THR A 152 7.44 13.59 15.34
CA THR A 152 6.40 13.15 14.41
C THR A 152 6.72 11.76 13.82
N GLN A 153 6.75 10.75 14.69
CA GLN A 153 6.95 9.34 14.28
C GLN A 153 5.62 8.58 14.12
N ALA A 154 4.50 9.22 14.44
CA ALA A 154 3.18 8.65 14.22
C ALA A 154 2.74 8.86 12.77
N ARG A 155 1.95 7.92 12.23
CA ARG A 155 1.32 8.08 10.93
C ARG A 155 0.31 9.23 10.99
N MET A 156 0.53 10.28 10.22
CA MET A 156 -0.30 11.48 10.19
C MET A 156 -0.67 11.88 8.76
N THR A 157 -1.75 12.63 8.64
CA THR A 157 -2.28 13.15 7.38
C THR A 157 -2.51 14.65 7.53
N GLN A 158 -1.97 15.46 6.62
CA GLN A 158 -2.30 16.88 6.53
C GLN A 158 -3.47 17.07 5.59
N VAL A 159 -4.45 17.89 5.95
CA VAL A 159 -5.66 18.08 5.13
C VAL A 159 -5.80 19.53 4.75
N SER A 160 -5.28 19.86 3.57
CA SER A 160 -5.33 21.24 3.08
C SER A 160 -6.70 21.54 2.48
N THR A 161 -7.17 22.79 2.59
CA THR A 161 -8.23 23.28 1.72
C THR A 161 -7.57 23.99 0.54
N LEU A 162 -8.14 23.91 -0.66
CA LEU A 162 -7.57 24.58 -1.85
C LEU A 162 -7.52 26.13 -1.76
N ASN A 163 -7.95 26.72 -0.64
CA ASN A 163 -7.77 28.14 -0.30
C ASN A 163 -6.98 28.41 1.02
N THR A 164 -6.72 27.43 1.90
CA THR A 164 -5.95 27.56 3.18
C THR A 164 -5.69 26.15 3.81
N SER A 165 -4.52 25.85 4.39
CA SER A 165 -4.24 24.54 5.01
C SER A 165 -4.79 24.38 6.44
N ILE A 166 -5.31 23.18 6.79
CA ILE A 166 -5.72 22.78 8.16
C ILE A 166 -4.97 21.48 8.54
N LEU A 167 -4.47 21.38 9.76
CA LEU A 167 -3.76 20.17 10.25
C LEU A 167 -4.69 19.35 11.17
N VAL A 168 -4.77 18.04 10.96
CA VAL A 168 -5.55 17.12 11.81
C VAL A 168 -4.75 15.84 12.11
N SER A 169 -4.61 15.50 13.39
CA SER A 169 -4.01 14.24 13.85
C SER A 169 -5.09 13.17 13.98
N MET A 170 -4.90 12.00 13.35
CA MET A 170 -5.79 10.84 13.53
C MET A 170 -5.28 9.97 14.70
N PRO A 171 -6.18 9.42 15.55
CA PRO A 171 -5.83 8.49 16.62
C PRO A 171 -5.49 7.08 16.12
#